data_AF-A0A1X0P8P7-F1
#
_entry.id   AF-A0A1X0P8P7-F1
#
_cell.length_a   1.000
_cell.length_b   1.000
_cell.length_c   1.000
_cell.angle_alpha   90.00
_cell.angle_beta   90.00
_cell.angle_gamma   90.00
#
_symmetry.space_group_name_H-M   'P 1'
#
loop_
_entity.id
_entity.type
_entity.pdbx_description
1 polymer ?
#
loop_
_entity_poly.entity_id
_entity_poly.type
_entity_poly.pdbx_seq_one_letter_code
_entity_poly.pdbx_strand_id
1 'polypeptide(L)'
;MHKTLGSIGRNAAATAAGTIGNTSNGNGSDATSTLGVFQNVHIKPFPVRAAIDIGTGGMASLTVGRVDAAHNAVRDFMYQTQVPLYLQSATSTTASHSSSSSSSSSSFVMSEETRIDIRNKMRLLHGALRRDNYDGLSERAAVISWPLCEAADAVSLAEELTREFKVDVRVLGKTFNVEMPFLGSSETSNSMQVVNLPQKENTRNFVKCNKETSGNDSLQLLMQRVARRRERQRHNPQDLNAEDEVSCVVSPKLQMEQLSFLAHAAVSKCIAPQRMLVLMEDSHRGLCILGTDTTPSDGKESSEVNENSSREDIIVSSEETNSSKMLLHVLPVDTTVAHRLLLTVVQRRDGASGNNGGRRSPNPVLREEFQQLRHLLEEMVCQTLPEWVLLKSRTGGVICGSSFNDGVLNIAARVSQRTSVSLDHLETNALMHYCGLTDILLAENYTDPTVVLPNAAVASAIMRALETRRFEYLPEVNVAAALLIQPSLWTYGRRERIRGSLQTDSFYSGGSKRRTFRRPHSRGNPTASPEASWQHNQSWNPLSYENSTKGT
;
A
#
# COMPACT_ATOMS: atom_id res chain seq x y z
N MET A 1 -1.10 25.70 -58.83
CA MET A 1 -2.36 24.93 -58.96
C MET A 1 -2.16 23.55 -58.33
N HIS A 2 -3.15 23.08 -57.55
CA HIS A 2 -3.24 21.85 -56.69
C HIS A 2 -2.34 21.84 -55.44
N LYS A 3 -2.77 22.01 -54.17
CA LYS A 3 -3.89 21.55 -53.29
C LYS A 3 -3.84 20.07 -52.82
N THR A 4 -3.39 19.91 -51.56
CA THR A 4 -3.95 19.15 -50.39
C THR A 4 -4.22 17.64 -50.42
N LEU A 5 -3.70 16.95 -49.37
CA LEU A 5 -4.32 15.96 -48.43
C LEU A 5 -3.20 15.00 -47.98
N GLY A 6 -2.92 14.68 -46.71
CA GLY A 6 -3.70 14.61 -45.48
C GLY A 6 -3.31 13.30 -44.79
N SER A 7 -2.26 13.32 -43.94
CA SER A 7 -1.83 12.11 -43.21
C SER A 7 -2.54 12.03 -41.86
N ILE A 8 -3.54 11.15 -41.79
CA ILE A 8 -4.24 10.77 -40.56
C ILE A 8 -3.41 9.69 -39.85
N GLY A 9 -2.75 10.07 -38.75
CA GLY A 9 -2.18 9.11 -37.81
C GLY A 9 -3.28 8.49 -36.96
N ARG A 10 -3.61 7.22 -37.22
CA ARG A 10 -4.53 6.44 -36.38
C ARG A 10 -3.77 5.85 -35.19
N ASN A 11 -3.96 6.46 -34.02
CA ASN A 11 -3.80 5.79 -32.74
C ASN A 11 -5.01 4.87 -32.52
N ALA A 12 -4.78 3.57 -32.34
CA ALA A 12 -5.81 2.63 -31.92
C ALA A 12 -5.43 2.03 -30.56
N ALA A 13 -6.13 2.50 -29.53
CA ALA A 13 -6.26 1.83 -28.26
C ALA A 13 -7.10 0.55 -28.44
N ALA A 14 -6.71 -0.54 -27.79
CA ALA A 14 -7.56 -1.71 -27.62
C ALA A 14 -7.36 -2.30 -26.21
N THR A 15 -8.18 -1.81 -25.29
CA THR A 15 -8.62 -2.53 -24.09
C THR A 15 -9.46 -3.73 -24.53
N ALA A 16 -9.05 -4.95 -24.16
CA ALA A 16 -9.87 -6.14 -24.30
C ALA A 16 -10.04 -6.82 -22.93
N ALA A 17 -11.03 -6.35 -22.18
CA ALA A 17 -11.74 -7.17 -21.21
C ALA A 17 -12.92 -7.79 -21.97
N GLY A 18 -12.72 -9.00 -22.48
CA GLY A 18 -13.72 -9.76 -23.22
C GLY A 18 -14.09 -11.01 -22.45
N THR A 19 -15.27 -10.99 -21.82
CA THR A 19 -15.99 -12.14 -21.30
C THR A 19 -16.16 -13.17 -22.42
N ILE A 20 -15.55 -14.35 -22.30
CA ILE A 20 -15.77 -15.47 -23.23
C ILE A 20 -16.70 -16.48 -22.55
N GLY A 21 -17.90 -16.62 -23.11
CA GLY A 21 -18.82 -17.70 -22.79
C GLY A 21 -18.26 -19.04 -23.28
N ASN A 22 -18.07 -19.96 -22.34
CA ASN A 22 -17.61 -21.31 -22.63
C ASN A 22 -18.72 -22.13 -23.31
N THR A 23 -18.43 -22.61 -24.52
CA THR A 23 -18.97 -23.88 -25.02
C THR A 23 -17.82 -24.72 -25.57
N SER A 24 -17.34 -25.68 -24.78
CA SER A 24 -16.59 -26.82 -25.27
C SER A 24 -16.79 -28.02 -24.33
N ASN A 25 -17.37 -29.09 -24.88
CA ASN A 25 -17.15 -30.44 -24.39
C ASN A 25 -15.79 -30.88 -24.92
N GLY A 26 -14.86 -31.23 -24.04
CA GLY A 26 -13.57 -31.81 -24.40
C GLY A 26 -12.65 -31.88 -23.21
N ASN A 27 -12.49 -33.06 -22.63
CA ASN A 27 -11.50 -33.35 -21.60
C ASN A 27 -10.09 -33.11 -22.15
N GLY A 28 -9.46 -32.03 -21.72
CA GLY A 28 -8.06 -31.71 -21.98
C GLY A 28 -7.68 -30.45 -21.23
N SER A 29 -6.66 -30.53 -20.38
CA SER A 29 -6.16 -29.49 -19.48
C SER A 29 -5.92 -28.13 -20.18
N ASP A 30 -6.79 -27.17 -19.91
CA ASP A 30 -6.80 -25.85 -20.56
C ASP A 30 -5.97 -24.80 -19.76
N ALA A 31 -4.73 -25.14 -19.42
CA ALA A 31 -3.78 -24.21 -18.80
C ALA A 31 -2.94 -23.42 -19.83
N THR A 32 -2.96 -23.85 -21.10
CA THR A 32 -2.13 -23.28 -22.17
C THR A 32 -2.81 -22.17 -22.96
N SER A 33 -4.16 -22.06 -22.91
CA SER A 33 -4.92 -21.07 -23.68
C SER A 33 -4.87 -19.65 -23.07
N THR A 34 -4.50 -19.50 -21.79
CA THR A 34 -4.37 -18.21 -21.10
C THR A 34 -2.98 -17.56 -21.27
N LEU A 35 -1.97 -18.33 -21.72
CA LEU A 35 -0.57 -17.88 -21.85
C LEU A 35 -0.26 -17.21 -23.21
N GLY A 36 -1.09 -17.45 -24.23
CA GLY A 36 -0.87 -16.93 -25.58
C GLY A 36 -0.94 -15.40 -25.71
N VAL A 37 -1.71 -14.72 -24.86
CA VAL A 37 -2.00 -13.28 -24.96
C VAL A 37 -0.86 -12.40 -24.41
N PHE A 38 0.08 -12.97 -23.65
CA PHE A 38 1.11 -12.21 -22.94
C PHE A 38 2.50 -12.24 -23.59
N GLN A 39 2.68 -12.92 -24.73
CA GLN A 39 4.00 -13.19 -25.31
C GLN A 39 4.76 -11.92 -25.76
N ASN A 40 4.05 -10.82 -26.07
CA ASN A 40 4.63 -9.59 -26.64
C ASN A 40 4.36 -8.32 -25.82
N VAL A 41 3.87 -8.43 -24.58
CA VAL A 41 3.60 -7.23 -23.77
C VAL A 41 4.91 -6.72 -23.17
N HIS A 42 5.50 -5.70 -23.81
CA HIS A 42 6.68 -5.00 -23.30
C HIS A 42 6.43 -4.52 -21.87
N ILE A 43 7.13 -5.13 -20.90
CA ILE A 43 7.09 -4.69 -19.51
C ILE A 43 7.88 -3.37 -19.45
N LYS A 44 7.19 -2.25 -19.20
CA LYS A 44 7.88 -0.98 -18.99
C LYS A 44 8.51 -1.02 -17.59
N PRO A 45 9.84 -0.88 -17.46
CA PRO A 45 10.49 -0.83 -16.13
C PRO A 45 10.12 0.45 -15.38
N PHE A 46 9.85 1.54 -16.12
CA PHE A 46 9.49 2.84 -15.56
C PHE A 46 8.09 3.31 -16.01
N PRO A 47 7.00 2.65 -15.57
CA PRO A 47 5.65 3.09 -15.91
C PRO A 47 5.31 4.42 -15.25
N VAL A 48 4.43 5.19 -15.89
CA VAL A 48 3.73 6.29 -15.23
C VAL A 48 2.41 5.73 -14.68
N ARG A 49 2.22 5.89 -13.38
CA ARG A 49 1.08 5.39 -12.61
C ARG A 49 0.29 6.56 -12.04
N ALA A 50 -1.03 6.42 -12.03
CA ALA A 50 -1.93 7.32 -11.31
C ALA A 50 -2.66 6.53 -10.23
N ALA A 51 -2.54 6.98 -8.98
CA ALA A 51 -3.22 6.37 -7.84
C ALA A 51 -4.16 7.39 -7.19
N ILE A 52 -5.36 6.93 -6.87
CA ILE A 52 -6.39 7.73 -6.21
C ILE A 52 -6.70 7.09 -4.85
N ASP A 53 -6.57 7.86 -3.78
CA ASP A 53 -7.01 7.50 -2.44
C ASP A 53 -8.33 8.21 -2.12
N ILE A 54 -9.31 7.50 -1.56
CA ILE A 54 -10.64 8.02 -1.24
C ILE A 54 -10.96 7.69 0.22
N GLY A 55 -10.85 8.69 1.10
CA GLY A 55 -11.31 8.57 2.48
C GLY A 55 -10.35 9.13 3.53
N THR A 56 -9.03 8.99 3.33
CA THR A 56 -8.02 9.43 4.31
C THR A 56 -8.19 10.91 4.65
N GLY A 57 -8.37 11.21 5.93
CA GLY A 57 -8.55 12.60 6.41
C GLY A 57 -9.79 13.32 5.86
N GLY A 58 -10.78 12.59 5.34
CA GLY A 58 -11.94 13.18 4.68
C GLY A 58 -11.65 13.75 3.29
N MET A 59 -10.58 13.28 2.63
CA MET A 59 -10.15 13.77 1.32
C MET A 59 -10.20 12.68 0.26
N ALA A 60 -10.36 13.10 -1.00
CA ALA A 60 -10.03 12.31 -2.18
C ALA A 60 -8.75 12.88 -2.80
N SER A 61 -7.72 12.06 -2.88
CA SER A 61 -6.37 12.45 -3.27
C SER A 61 -5.94 11.73 -4.53
N LEU A 62 -5.34 12.46 -5.48
CA LEU A 62 -4.75 11.90 -6.69
C LEU A 62 -3.26 12.19 -6.70
N THR A 63 -2.46 11.14 -6.93
CA THR A 63 -1.03 11.26 -7.18
C THR A 63 -0.68 10.58 -8.50
N VAL A 64 0.09 11.27 -9.34
CA VAL A 64 0.66 10.74 -10.59
C VAL A 64 2.16 10.78 -10.47
N GLY A 65 2.81 9.65 -10.71
CA GLY A 65 4.25 9.54 -10.62
C GLY A 65 4.84 8.53 -11.59
N ARG A 66 6.11 8.75 -11.92
CA ARG A 66 6.93 7.76 -12.60
C ARG A 66 7.58 6.87 -11.55
N VAL A 67 7.38 5.56 -11.68
CA VAL A 67 7.79 4.57 -10.68
C VAL A 67 8.84 3.66 -11.29
N ASP A 68 9.86 3.28 -10.53
CA ASP A 68 10.67 2.09 -10.81
C ASP A 68 9.89 0.87 -10.33
N ALA A 69 9.32 0.14 -11.28
CA ALA A 69 8.43 -0.97 -10.98
C ALA A 69 9.18 -2.22 -10.48
N ALA A 70 10.49 -2.33 -10.75
CA ALA A 70 11.31 -3.45 -10.25
C ALA A 70 11.60 -3.30 -8.76
N HIS A 71 11.85 -2.06 -8.32
CA HIS A 71 12.18 -1.76 -6.92
C HIS A 71 10.98 -1.25 -6.10
N ASN A 72 9.81 -1.11 -6.72
CA ASN A 72 8.62 -0.49 -6.11
C ASN A 72 8.96 0.86 -5.45
N ALA A 73 9.64 1.74 -6.19
CA ALA A 73 10.10 3.02 -5.69
C ALA A 73 9.68 4.16 -6.62
N VAL A 74 9.25 5.29 -6.07
CA VAL A 74 8.91 6.47 -6.88
C VAL A 74 10.19 7.14 -7.36
N ARG A 75 10.29 7.37 -8.67
CA ARG A 75 11.40 8.14 -9.26
C ARG A 75 11.08 9.62 -9.26
N ASP A 76 9.87 9.96 -9.69
CA ASP A 76 9.45 11.35 -9.84
C ASP A 76 7.94 11.53 -9.70
N PHE A 77 7.53 12.61 -9.04
CA PHE A 77 6.13 13.00 -8.92
C PHE A 77 5.80 14.00 -10.02
N MET A 78 4.77 13.70 -10.80
CA MET A 78 4.34 14.53 -11.92
C MET A 78 3.16 15.42 -11.56
N TYR A 79 2.29 14.94 -10.68
CA TYR A 79 1.10 15.68 -10.26
C TYR A 79 0.58 15.16 -8.93
N GLN A 80 0.18 16.08 -8.04
CA GLN A 80 -0.49 15.79 -6.79
C GLN A 80 -1.63 16.77 -6.59
N THR A 81 -2.79 16.28 -6.17
CA THR A 81 -3.93 17.12 -5.81
C THR A 81 -4.80 16.39 -4.80
N GLN A 82 -5.50 17.15 -3.98
CA GLN A 82 -6.47 16.64 -3.01
C GLN A 82 -7.73 17.49 -3.06
N VAL A 83 -8.88 16.85 -2.84
CA VAL A 83 -10.19 17.52 -2.84
C VAL A 83 -10.98 17.03 -1.63
N PRO A 84 -11.56 17.94 -0.82
CA PRO A 84 -12.34 17.53 0.35
C PRO A 84 -13.60 16.78 -0.06
N LEU A 85 -13.93 15.74 0.70
CA LEU A 85 -15.15 14.97 0.60
C LEU A 85 -16.18 15.48 1.61
N TYR A 86 -17.43 15.51 1.17
CA TYR A 86 -18.55 15.76 2.05
C TYR A 86 -19.06 14.44 2.65
N LEU A 87 -18.66 14.16 3.88
CA LEU A 87 -18.97 12.91 4.58
C LEU A 87 -20.18 13.08 5.50
N GLN A 88 -21.25 12.34 5.21
CA GLN A 88 -22.43 12.20 6.05
C GLN A 88 -22.79 10.72 6.20
N SER A 89 -23.17 10.32 7.41
CA SER A 89 -23.72 8.99 7.65
C SER A 89 -25.22 8.97 7.36
N ALA A 90 -25.73 7.90 6.76
CA ALA A 90 -27.17 7.73 6.54
C ALA A 90 -27.97 7.63 7.85
N THR A 91 -27.33 7.27 8.97
CA THR A 91 -27.98 7.08 10.28
C THR A 91 -28.10 8.37 11.11
N SER A 92 -27.43 9.47 10.74
CA SER A 92 -27.47 10.72 11.51
C SER A 92 -28.75 11.54 11.33
N THR A 93 -29.61 11.21 10.36
CA THR A 93 -30.83 11.98 10.09
C THR A 93 -32.08 11.47 10.81
N THR A 94 -32.02 10.37 11.58
CA THR A 94 -33.22 9.78 12.21
C THR A 94 -33.10 9.40 13.70
N ALA A 95 -31.96 9.61 14.36
CA ALA A 95 -31.76 9.16 15.75
C ALA A 95 -31.96 10.27 16.81
N SER A 96 -33.20 10.70 17.01
CA SER A 96 -33.68 11.12 18.34
C SER A 96 -34.36 9.92 18.99
N HIS A 97 -33.82 9.46 20.12
CA HIS A 97 -34.30 8.39 21.00
C HIS A 97 -33.88 6.95 20.63
N SER A 98 -32.79 6.48 21.24
CA SER A 98 -32.82 5.44 22.27
C SER A 98 -31.42 4.90 22.55
N SER A 99 -31.02 5.00 23.80
CA SER A 99 -29.83 4.39 24.37
C SER A 99 -30.06 2.91 24.62
N SER A 100 -29.29 2.03 23.97
CA SER A 100 -28.86 0.78 24.59
C SER A 100 -27.66 0.18 23.85
N SER A 101 -26.64 -0.10 24.64
CA SER A 101 -25.37 -0.73 24.28
C SER A 101 -25.55 -2.18 23.84
N SER A 102 -25.01 -2.55 22.68
CA SER A 102 -24.45 -3.88 22.44
C SER A 102 -23.34 -3.80 21.38
N SER A 103 -22.22 -4.42 21.70
CA SER A 103 -20.97 -4.45 20.95
C SER A 103 -21.03 -5.40 19.75
N SER A 104 -21.54 -4.89 18.63
CA SER A 104 -21.33 -5.46 17.29
C SER A 104 -20.77 -4.38 16.39
N SER A 105 -19.70 -4.69 15.64
CA SER A 105 -19.05 -3.80 14.68
C SER A 105 -20.08 -3.02 13.85
N SER A 106 -20.26 -1.73 14.16
CA SER A 106 -21.30 -0.92 13.52
C SER A 106 -20.84 -0.56 12.11
N SER A 107 -21.09 -1.45 11.15
CA SER A 107 -20.95 -1.11 9.73
C SER A 107 -21.99 -0.03 9.42
N PHE A 108 -21.55 1.20 9.23
CA PHE A 108 -22.42 2.29 8.80
C PHE A 108 -22.68 2.19 7.29
N VAL A 109 -23.70 2.90 6.82
CA VAL A 109 -24.00 3.02 5.38
C VAL A 109 -23.75 4.48 4.99
N MET A 110 -23.05 4.69 3.87
CA MET A 110 -22.80 6.03 3.36
C MET A 110 -24.10 6.67 2.88
N SER A 111 -24.30 7.97 3.16
CA SER A 111 -25.46 8.68 2.61
C SER A 111 -25.36 8.78 1.08
N GLU A 112 -26.50 8.90 0.40
CA GLU A 112 -26.51 9.10 -1.06
C GLU A 112 -25.81 10.41 -1.45
N GLU A 113 -25.88 11.45 -0.61
CA GLU A 113 -25.14 12.71 -0.80
C GLU A 113 -23.63 12.47 -0.84
N THR A 114 -23.09 11.68 0.09
CA THR A 114 -21.68 11.31 0.11
C THR A 114 -21.30 10.46 -1.09
N ARG A 115 -22.14 9.51 -1.51
CA ARG A 115 -21.90 8.70 -2.71
C ARG A 115 -21.84 9.55 -3.98
N ILE A 116 -22.77 10.50 -4.11
CA ILE A 116 -22.80 11.47 -5.22
C ILE A 116 -21.56 12.36 -5.19
N ASP A 117 -21.15 12.85 -4.02
CA ASP A 117 -19.95 13.68 -3.89
C ASP A 117 -18.69 12.91 -4.27
N ILE A 118 -18.48 11.70 -3.74
CA ILE A 118 -17.37 10.81 -4.12
C ILE A 118 -17.34 10.61 -5.65
N ARG A 119 -18.48 10.32 -6.26
CA ARG A 119 -18.58 10.15 -7.73
C ARG A 119 -18.21 11.44 -8.47
N ASN A 120 -18.66 12.59 -8.02
CA ASN A 120 -18.33 13.89 -8.61
C ASN A 120 -16.84 14.23 -8.47
N LYS A 121 -16.24 14.00 -7.29
CA LYS A 121 -14.80 14.18 -7.09
C LYS A 121 -14.00 13.20 -7.92
N MET A 122 -14.44 11.96 -8.05
CA MET A 122 -13.81 10.98 -8.94
C MET A 122 -13.86 11.41 -10.41
N ARG A 123 -14.96 12.03 -10.89
CA ARG A 123 -15.01 12.65 -12.23
C ARG A 123 -13.98 13.75 -12.39
N LEU A 124 -13.83 14.61 -11.39
CA LEU A 124 -12.86 15.71 -11.41
C LEU A 124 -11.42 15.17 -11.46
N LEU A 125 -11.07 14.25 -10.56
CA LEU A 125 -9.73 13.67 -10.46
C LEU A 125 -9.39 12.85 -11.70
N HIS A 126 -10.30 11.98 -12.17
CA HIS A 126 -10.10 11.22 -13.39
C HIS A 126 -10.06 12.11 -14.64
N GLY A 127 -10.83 13.21 -14.64
CA GLY A 127 -10.77 14.24 -15.68
C GLY A 127 -9.41 14.92 -15.77
N ALA A 128 -8.74 15.15 -14.64
CA ALA A 128 -7.39 15.71 -14.61
C ALA A 128 -6.37 14.82 -15.35
N LEU A 129 -6.56 13.49 -15.34
CA LEU A 129 -5.70 12.51 -16.03
C LEU A 129 -5.86 12.48 -17.56
N ARG A 130 -6.90 13.12 -18.11
CA ARG A 130 -7.12 13.21 -19.56
C ARG A 130 -6.30 14.30 -20.24
N ARG A 131 -5.63 15.15 -19.46
CA ARG A 131 -4.73 16.17 -20.01
C ARG A 131 -3.54 15.45 -20.64
N ASP A 132 -3.14 15.86 -21.84
CA ASP A 132 -2.00 15.29 -22.60
C ASP A 132 -0.63 15.51 -21.90
N ASN A 133 -0.63 15.97 -20.66
CA ASN A 133 0.55 16.35 -19.90
C ASN A 133 1.29 15.15 -19.26
N TYR A 134 0.71 13.95 -19.31
CA TYR A 134 1.27 12.76 -18.65
C TYR A 134 1.74 11.71 -19.67
N ASP A 135 2.81 12.06 -20.38
CA ASP A 135 3.43 11.17 -21.36
C ASP A 135 3.73 9.79 -20.78
N GLY A 136 3.05 8.78 -21.32
CA GLY A 136 3.24 7.38 -20.94
C GLY A 136 2.42 6.90 -19.73
N LEU A 137 1.41 7.65 -19.26
CA LEU A 137 0.44 7.16 -18.26
C LEU A 137 -0.18 5.84 -18.71
N SER A 138 0.19 4.76 -18.01
CA SER A 138 -0.11 3.39 -18.44
C SER A 138 -1.02 2.62 -17.48
N GLU A 139 -1.05 3.00 -16.21
CA GLU A 139 -1.78 2.28 -15.16
C GLU A 139 -2.52 3.28 -14.27
N ARG A 140 -3.75 2.91 -13.87
CA ARG A 140 -4.63 3.73 -13.02
C ARG A 140 -5.32 2.81 -12.02
N ALA A 141 -5.26 3.16 -10.75
CA ALA A 141 -5.96 2.44 -9.69
C ALA A 141 -6.49 3.42 -8.64
N ALA A 142 -7.52 3.00 -7.92
CA ALA A 142 -8.06 3.74 -6.79
C ALA A 142 -8.31 2.81 -5.60
N VAL A 143 -8.20 3.35 -4.39
CA VAL A 143 -8.49 2.64 -3.14
C VAL A 143 -9.43 3.48 -2.30
N ILE A 144 -10.51 2.86 -1.82
CA ILE A 144 -11.36 3.38 -0.76
C ILE A 144 -10.71 2.98 0.57
N SER A 145 -10.22 3.97 1.30
CA SER A 145 -9.44 3.83 2.53
C SER A 145 -10.27 4.15 3.78
N TRP A 146 -9.64 4.06 4.96
CA TRP A 146 -10.30 4.33 6.23
C TRP A 146 -10.66 5.84 6.35
N PRO A 147 -11.85 6.20 6.87
CA PRO A 147 -12.87 5.34 7.48
C PRO A 147 -13.90 4.75 6.50
N LEU A 148 -13.93 5.19 5.24
CA LEU A 148 -14.95 4.79 4.27
C LEU A 148 -14.94 3.29 3.94
N CYS A 149 -13.79 2.63 4.06
CA CYS A 149 -13.68 1.19 3.85
C CYS A 149 -14.55 0.36 4.82
N GLU A 150 -14.87 0.89 6.00
CA GLU A 150 -15.70 0.22 7.01
C GLU A 150 -17.19 0.24 6.64
N ALA A 151 -17.63 1.11 5.72
CA ALA A 151 -19.02 1.17 5.30
C ALA A 151 -19.50 -0.16 4.69
N ALA A 152 -20.73 -0.57 5.02
CA ALA A 152 -21.32 -1.82 4.54
C ALA A 152 -21.43 -1.84 3.00
N ASP A 153 -21.69 -0.68 2.40
CA ASP A 153 -21.88 -0.49 0.97
C ASP A 153 -20.59 -0.08 0.21
N ALA A 154 -19.42 -0.08 0.88
CA ALA A 154 -18.15 0.32 0.28
C ALA A 154 -17.74 -0.51 -0.95
N VAL A 155 -17.95 -1.83 -0.90
CA VAL A 155 -17.62 -2.73 -2.02
C VAL A 155 -18.53 -2.48 -3.22
N SER A 156 -19.83 -2.31 -2.97
CA SER A 156 -20.80 -1.94 -4.01
C SER A 156 -20.45 -0.60 -4.67
N LEU A 157 -20.06 0.41 -3.88
CA LEU A 157 -19.59 1.69 -4.41
C LEU A 157 -18.33 1.51 -5.28
N ALA A 158 -17.35 0.70 -4.83
CA ALA A 158 -16.14 0.44 -5.61
C ALA A 158 -16.45 -0.22 -6.97
N GLU A 159 -17.39 -1.16 -7.03
CA GLU A 159 -17.83 -1.78 -8.28
C GLU A 159 -18.52 -0.77 -9.22
N GLU A 160 -19.37 0.11 -8.69
CA GLU A 160 -19.99 1.19 -9.45
C GLU A 160 -18.96 2.14 -10.06
N LEU A 161 -18.01 2.61 -9.25
CA LEU A 161 -16.94 3.51 -9.69
C LEU A 161 -16.04 2.81 -10.72
N THR A 162 -15.71 1.54 -10.52
CA THR A 162 -14.93 0.75 -11.48
C THR A 162 -15.63 0.68 -12.83
N ARG A 163 -16.94 0.43 -12.83
CA ARG A 163 -17.75 0.34 -14.05
C ARG A 163 -17.86 1.68 -14.78
N GLU A 164 -18.05 2.77 -14.05
CA GLU A 164 -18.21 4.14 -14.57
C GLU A 164 -16.90 4.69 -15.15
N PHE A 165 -15.80 4.59 -14.40
CA PHE A 165 -14.53 5.24 -14.74
C PHE A 165 -13.54 4.36 -15.50
N LYS A 166 -13.77 3.04 -15.56
CA LYS A 166 -12.80 2.06 -16.10
C LYS A 166 -11.45 2.12 -15.39
N VAL A 167 -11.47 2.37 -14.09
CA VAL A 167 -10.31 2.36 -13.17
C VAL A 167 -10.53 1.22 -12.18
N ASP A 168 -9.49 0.45 -11.84
CA ASP A 168 -9.58 -0.59 -10.81
C ASP A 168 -9.75 0.08 -9.43
N VAL A 169 -10.96 0.06 -8.87
CA VAL A 169 -11.26 0.61 -7.55
C VAL A 169 -11.39 -0.53 -6.55
N ARG A 170 -10.58 -0.50 -5.49
CA ARG A 170 -10.57 -1.51 -4.43
C ARG A 170 -10.87 -0.91 -3.06
N VAL A 171 -11.17 -1.76 -2.09
CA VAL A 171 -11.53 -1.38 -0.72
C VAL A 171 -10.53 -1.98 0.26
N LEU A 172 -9.92 -1.13 1.08
CA LEU A 172 -8.94 -1.52 2.08
C LEU A 172 -9.52 -2.55 3.07
N GLY A 173 -8.79 -3.63 3.32
CA GLY A 173 -9.19 -4.72 4.21
C GLY A 173 -10.29 -5.65 3.65
N LYS A 174 -10.80 -5.39 2.44
CA LYS A 174 -11.84 -6.22 1.79
C LYS A 174 -11.37 -6.78 0.45
N THR A 175 -11.12 -5.90 -0.52
CA THR A 175 -10.64 -6.28 -1.87
C THR A 175 -9.20 -5.82 -2.14
N PHE A 176 -8.59 -5.11 -1.19
CA PHE A 176 -7.19 -4.70 -1.21
C PHE A 176 -6.60 -4.86 0.20
N ASN A 177 -5.47 -5.55 0.27
CA ASN A 177 -4.62 -5.61 1.47
C ASN A 177 -3.26 -4.99 1.15
N VAL A 178 -2.69 -4.32 2.14
CA VAL A 178 -1.39 -3.66 2.00
C VAL A 178 -0.28 -4.69 1.96
N GLU A 179 0.53 -4.63 0.91
CA GLU A 179 1.71 -5.50 0.75
C GLU A 179 2.97 -4.68 1.05
N MET A 180 3.87 -5.24 1.87
CA MET A 180 5.17 -4.65 2.14
C MET A 180 6.18 -5.17 1.11
N PRO A 181 6.60 -4.37 0.12
CA PRO A 181 7.24 -4.84 -1.11
C PRO A 181 8.65 -5.46 -0.93
N PHE A 182 9.26 -5.28 0.24
CA PHE A 182 10.61 -5.72 0.58
C PHE A 182 10.63 -6.95 1.50
N LEU A 183 9.48 -7.35 2.04
CA LEU A 183 9.37 -8.57 2.83
C LEU A 183 9.12 -9.69 1.83
N GLY A 184 10.16 -10.49 1.57
CA GLY A 184 10.12 -11.58 0.60
C GLY A 184 8.80 -12.36 0.73
N SER A 185 8.17 -12.65 -0.40
CA SER A 185 6.94 -13.42 -0.48
C SER A 185 7.19 -14.88 -0.12
N SER A 186 7.52 -15.15 1.14
CA SER A 186 7.23 -16.45 1.74
C SER A 186 5.74 -16.44 2.03
N GLU A 187 5.02 -17.35 1.38
CA GLU A 187 3.60 -17.65 1.58
C GLU A 187 2.60 -16.70 0.88
N THR A 188 2.65 -16.70 -0.44
CA THR A 188 1.40 -16.84 -1.19
C THR A 188 1.14 -18.34 -1.36
N SER A 189 0.25 -18.88 -0.51
CA SER A 189 -0.70 -19.95 -0.85
C SER A 189 -0.34 -20.82 -2.06
N ASN A 190 0.68 -21.65 -1.90
CA ASN A 190 0.94 -22.83 -2.72
C ASN A 190 0.77 -24.06 -1.84
N SER A 191 -0.47 -24.55 -1.71
CA SER A 191 -0.72 -25.92 -1.26
C SER A 191 -1.98 -26.50 -1.91
N MET A 192 -1.91 -26.75 -3.23
CA MET A 192 -2.44 -28.02 -3.74
C MET A 192 -1.30 -29.03 -3.72
N GLN A 193 -0.89 -29.43 -2.52
CA GLN A 193 -0.24 -30.72 -2.35
C GLN A 193 -1.33 -31.74 -2.09
N VAL A 194 -1.55 -32.58 -3.10
CA VAL A 194 -2.27 -33.84 -3.01
C VAL A 194 -1.51 -34.71 -2.00
N VAL A 195 -1.95 -34.70 -0.74
CA VAL A 195 -1.55 -35.70 0.24
C VAL A 195 -2.53 -36.86 0.11
N ASN A 196 -2.13 -37.86 -0.65
CA ASN A 196 -2.70 -39.20 -0.59
C ASN A 196 -2.38 -39.80 0.80
N LEU A 197 -3.39 -40.18 1.57
CA LEU A 197 -3.26 -41.14 2.68
C LEU A 197 -4.61 -41.89 2.85
N PRO A 198 -4.64 -43.09 3.46
CA PRO A 198 -5.25 -44.27 2.86
C PRO A 198 -6.66 -44.50 3.42
N GLN A 199 -7.58 -44.92 2.55
CA GLN A 199 -8.91 -45.33 2.99
C GLN A 199 -8.83 -46.60 3.84
N LYS A 200 -9.21 -46.47 5.11
CA LYS A 200 -9.51 -47.58 6.00
C LYS A 200 -10.92 -48.06 5.70
N GLU A 201 -11.04 -49.36 5.43
CA GLU A 201 -12.27 -50.10 5.23
C GLU A 201 -13.29 -49.82 6.34
N ASN A 202 -14.56 -49.66 5.96
CA ASN A 202 -15.63 -50.42 6.59
C ASN A 202 -16.89 -50.48 5.71
N THR A 203 -17.12 -51.69 5.22
CA THR A 203 -18.37 -52.30 4.76
C THR A 203 -19.66 -51.76 5.41
N ARG A 204 -20.70 -51.56 4.59
CA ARG A 204 -21.93 -52.38 4.63
C ARG A 204 -22.90 -52.10 3.46
N ASN A 205 -23.15 -53.18 2.72
CA ASN A 205 -24.43 -53.67 2.22
C ASN A 205 -25.08 -53.08 0.95
N PHE A 206 -24.88 -53.88 -0.12
CA PHE A 206 -25.76 -54.16 -1.25
C PHE A 206 -27.26 -54.14 -0.94
N VAL A 207 -28.03 -53.50 -1.84
CA VAL A 207 -29.28 -54.06 -2.37
C VAL A 207 -29.23 -53.97 -3.90
N LYS A 208 -29.16 -55.13 -4.55
CA LYS A 208 -29.41 -55.34 -5.98
C LYS A 208 -30.92 -55.28 -6.21
N CYS A 209 -31.35 -54.61 -7.29
CA CYS A 209 -32.51 -55.07 -8.04
C CYS A 209 -32.27 -54.84 -9.53
N ASN A 210 -32.20 -55.95 -10.27
CA ASN A 210 -32.20 -56.00 -11.72
C ASN A 210 -33.63 -55.79 -12.24
N LYS A 211 -33.81 -55.06 -13.35
CA LYS A 211 -34.40 -55.61 -14.58
C LYS A 211 -34.34 -54.64 -15.77
N GLU A 212 -33.98 -55.24 -16.90
CA GLU A 212 -34.08 -54.88 -18.32
C GLU A 212 -35.43 -54.20 -18.65
N THR A 213 -35.66 -53.41 -19.71
CA THR A 213 -35.22 -53.45 -21.12
C THR A 213 -35.81 -52.20 -21.82
N SER A 214 -35.30 -51.85 -23.01
CA SER A 214 -35.93 -50.93 -24.00
C SER A 214 -35.85 -49.44 -23.63
N GLY A 215 -35.09 -48.57 -24.29
CA GLY A 215 -35.02 -48.42 -25.74
C GLY A 215 -35.82 -47.17 -26.14
N ASN A 216 -35.32 -45.97 -25.75
CA ASN A 216 -35.58 -44.62 -26.30
C ASN A 216 -35.50 -43.43 -25.28
N ASP A 217 -34.76 -43.56 -24.17
CA ASP A 217 -34.77 -42.52 -23.12
C ASP A 217 -33.51 -41.64 -23.03
N SER A 218 -32.67 -41.57 -24.07
CA SER A 218 -31.46 -40.73 -24.01
C SER A 218 -31.77 -39.23 -23.98
N LEU A 219 -32.81 -38.80 -24.70
CA LEU A 219 -33.26 -37.41 -24.74
C LEU A 219 -34.04 -37.03 -23.48
N GLN A 220 -34.86 -37.94 -22.94
CA GLN A 220 -35.65 -37.69 -21.73
C GLN A 220 -34.75 -37.62 -20.48
N LEU A 221 -33.71 -38.46 -20.40
CA LEU A 221 -32.65 -38.37 -19.38
C LEU A 221 -31.78 -37.11 -19.54
N LEU A 222 -31.52 -36.65 -20.77
CA LEU A 222 -30.80 -35.39 -21.03
C LEU A 222 -31.64 -34.19 -20.60
N MET A 223 -32.94 -34.17 -20.91
CA MET A 223 -33.85 -33.10 -20.50
C MET A 223 -34.08 -33.08 -18.98
N GLN A 224 -34.20 -34.23 -18.32
CA GLN A 224 -34.23 -34.29 -16.85
C GLN A 224 -32.92 -33.82 -16.21
N ARG A 225 -31.76 -34.11 -16.82
CA ARG A 225 -30.46 -33.58 -16.36
C ARG A 225 -30.34 -32.07 -16.57
N VAL A 226 -30.85 -31.53 -17.68
CA VAL A 226 -30.85 -30.08 -17.95
C VAL A 226 -31.84 -29.34 -17.04
N ALA A 227 -33.00 -29.92 -16.77
CA ALA A 227 -33.97 -29.39 -15.81
C ALA A 227 -33.39 -29.35 -14.39
N ARG A 228 -32.77 -30.43 -13.92
CA ARG A 228 -32.08 -30.46 -12.61
C ARG A 228 -30.87 -29.51 -12.55
N ARG A 229 -30.20 -29.23 -13.67
CA ARG A 229 -29.11 -28.23 -13.75
C ARG A 229 -29.63 -26.80 -13.66
N ARG A 230 -30.79 -26.51 -14.26
CA ARG A 230 -31.46 -25.20 -14.17
C ARG A 230 -32.10 -24.96 -12.80
N GLU A 231 -32.58 -26.01 -12.15
CA GLU A 231 -33.15 -25.93 -10.79
C GLU A 231 -32.05 -25.71 -9.74
N ARG A 232 -30.87 -26.32 -9.92
CA ARG A 232 -29.66 -26.04 -9.12
C ARG A 232 -29.05 -24.65 -9.37
N GLN A 233 -29.41 -23.97 -10.46
CA GLN A 233 -29.02 -22.57 -10.71
C GLN A 233 -30.04 -21.55 -10.21
N ARG A 234 -31.21 -21.98 -9.74
CA ARG A 234 -32.27 -21.10 -9.20
C ARG A 234 -32.44 -21.18 -7.69
N HIS A 235 -31.77 -22.11 -7.01
CA HIS A 235 -31.71 -22.13 -5.55
C HIS A 235 -30.44 -21.46 -5.03
N ASN A 236 -30.67 -20.27 -4.51
CA ASN A 236 -29.85 -19.52 -3.57
C ASN A 236 -29.42 -20.41 -2.39
N PRO A 237 -28.12 -20.49 -2.02
CA PRO A 237 -27.75 -20.90 -0.68
C PRO A 237 -27.64 -19.63 0.16
N GLN A 238 -28.77 -19.18 0.70
CA GLN A 238 -28.75 -18.55 2.01
C GLN A 238 -28.68 -19.68 3.04
N ASP A 239 -27.75 -19.48 3.97
CA ASP A 239 -27.66 -20.08 5.31
C ASP A 239 -26.99 -21.45 5.50
N LEU A 240 -25.98 -21.38 6.39
CA LEU A 240 -25.35 -22.42 7.21
C LEU A 240 -24.19 -23.20 6.58
N ASN A 241 -22.98 -22.63 6.66
CA ASN A 241 -21.97 -23.10 7.62
C ASN A 241 -20.86 -22.05 7.78
N ALA A 242 -20.80 -21.49 8.98
CA ALA A 242 -19.64 -20.83 9.52
C ALA A 242 -18.58 -21.89 9.81
N GLU A 243 -17.53 -21.97 8.99
CA GLU A 243 -16.26 -22.55 9.38
C GLU A 243 -15.14 -21.61 8.94
N ASP A 244 -14.59 -20.95 9.98
CA ASP A 244 -13.31 -20.26 10.11
C ASP A 244 -12.35 -20.32 8.91
N GLU A 245 -12.45 -19.36 7.99
CA GLU A 245 -11.25 -18.82 7.32
C GLU A 245 -10.57 -17.85 8.28
N VAL A 246 -9.67 -18.36 9.15
CA VAL A 246 -8.69 -17.53 9.84
C VAL A 246 -7.65 -17.06 8.82
N SER A 247 -8.06 -16.19 7.90
CA SER A 247 -7.10 -15.24 7.33
C SER A 247 -6.79 -14.26 8.44
N CYS A 248 -5.52 -14.07 8.77
CA CYS A 248 -5.10 -13.09 9.77
C CYS A 248 -5.41 -11.69 9.22
N VAL A 249 -6.66 -11.22 9.37
CA VAL A 249 -7.12 -9.95 8.82
C VAL A 249 -6.52 -8.82 9.66
N VAL A 250 -5.37 -8.30 9.22
CA VAL A 250 -4.82 -7.03 9.70
C VAL A 250 -5.94 -5.99 9.63
N SER A 251 -6.27 -5.36 10.77
CA SER A 251 -7.33 -4.35 10.81
C SER A 251 -7.06 -3.21 9.81
N PRO A 252 -8.10 -2.60 9.18
CA PRO A 252 -7.89 -1.49 8.25
C PRO A 252 -7.07 -0.34 8.84
N LYS A 253 -7.22 -0.07 10.14
CA LYS A 253 -6.43 0.94 10.87
C LYS A 253 -4.93 0.63 10.86
N LEU A 254 -4.57 -0.63 11.13
CA LEU A 254 -3.17 -1.06 11.12
C LEU A 254 -2.59 -1.07 9.69
N GLN A 255 -3.42 -1.39 8.69
CA GLN A 255 -3.04 -1.24 7.28
C GLN A 255 -2.83 0.24 6.88
N MET A 256 -3.56 1.19 7.49
CA MET A 256 -3.32 2.62 7.27
C MET A 256 -1.96 3.07 7.79
N GLU A 257 -1.49 2.54 8.92
CA GLU A 257 -0.14 2.85 9.41
C GLU A 257 0.94 2.32 8.45
N GLN A 258 0.74 1.12 7.88
CA GLN A 258 1.62 0.56 6.85
C GLN A 258 1.63 1.43 5.58
N LEU A 259 0.46 1.90 5.13
CA LEU A 259 0.35 2.85 4.02
C LEU A 259 1.02 4.19 4.34
N SER A 260 0.90 4.69 5.58
CA SER A 260 1.56 5.92 6.01
C SER A 260 3.09 5.76 5.95
N PHE A 261 3.64 4.65 6.45
CA PHE A 261 5.06 4.33 6.32
C PHE A 261 5.50 4.27 4.85
N LEU A 262 4.73 3.60 3.99
CA LEU A 262 5.04 3.51 2.56
C LEU A 262 4.86 4.84 1.82
N ALA A 263 3.99 5.73 2.29
CA ALA A 263 3.86 7.07 1.75
C ALA A 263 5.14 7.89 2.03
N HIS A 264 5.70 7.78 3.23
CA HIS A 264 7.00 8.37 3.56
C HIS A 264 8.11 7.80 2.67
N ALA A 265 8.12 6.49 2.44
CA ALA A 265 9.06 5.85 1.52
C ALA A 265 8.93 6.36 0.09
N ALA A 266 7.70 6.53 -0.39
CA ALA A 266 7.41 7.03 -1.73
C ALA A 266 7.85 8.50 -1.89
N VAL A 267 7.51 9.37 -0.93
CA VAL A 267 7.85 10.80 -1.00
C VAL A 267 9.36 11.03 -0.88
N SER A 268 10.05 10.30 0.00
CA SER A 268 11.52 10.31 0.12
C SER A 268 12.24 9.58 -1.03
N LYS A 269 11.50 9.00 -1.99
CA LYS A 269 12.04 8.24 -3.13
C LYS A 269 12.96 7.09 -2.67
N CYS A 270 12.63 6.50 -1.52
CA CYS A 270 13.42 5.45 -0.88
C CYS A 270 13.29 4.14 -1.66
N ILE A 271 14.44 3.62 -2.13
CA ILE A 271 14.53 2.34 -2.86
C ILE A 271 14.54 1.13 -1.91
N ALA A 272 14.97 1.34 -0.66
CA ALA A 272 15.08 0.28 0.35
C ALA A 272 14.31 0.66 1.64
N PRO A 273 12.96 0.65 1.62
CA PRO A 273 12.16 1.06 2.77
C PRO A 273 12.43 0.23 4.04
N GLN A 274 12.93 -0.99 3.89
CA GLN A 274 13.34 -1.85 5.01
C GLN A 274 14.46 -1.24 5.88
N ARG A 275 15.23 -0.28 5.36
CA ARG A 275 16.27 0.44 6.13
C ARG A 275 15.79 1.80 6.64
N MET A 276 14.58 2.22 6.29
CA MET A 276 14.05 3.53 6.64
C MET A 276 13.56 3.58 8.09
N LEU A 277 13.78 4.71 8.76
CA LEU A 277 13.12 5.08 10.01
C LEU A 277 12.25 6.30 9.74
N VAL A 278 11.01 6.26 10.22
CA VAL A 278 10.08 7.39 10.10
C VAL A 278 9.86 7.99 11.49
N LEU A 279 10.20 9.26 11.64
CA LEU A 279 9.81 10.07 12.79
C LEU A 279 8.40 10.60 12.52
N MET A 280 7.45 10.25 13.38
CA MET A 280 6.05 10.66 13.24
C MET A 280 5.61 11.39 14.50
N GLU A 281 4.82 12.44 14.33
CA GLU A 281 4.19 13.14 15.44
C GLU A 281 2.68 12.89 15.39
N ASP A 282 2.17 12.16 16.38
CA ASP A 282 0.76 11.83 16.53
C ASP A 282 0.16 12.69 17.65
N SER A 283 -1.01 13.30 17.42
CA SER A 283 -1.70 14.12 18.41
C SER A 283 -2.09 13.36 19.69
N HIS A 284 -2.26 12.04 19.61
CA HIS A 284 -2.65 11.20 20.74
C HIS A 284 -1.45 10.50 21.38
N ARG A 285 -0.47 10.10 20.57
CA ARG A 285 0.66 9.27 21.03
C ARG A 285 1.95 10.07 21.23
N GLY A 286 2.01 11.31 20.78
CA GLY A 286 3.21 12.14 20.79
C GLY A 286 4.20 11.72 19.71
N LEU A 287 5.48 11.95 19.98
CA LEU A 287 6.56 11.61 19.04
C LEU A 287 6.82 10.12 19.01
N CYS A 288 6.89 9.57 17.82
CA CYS A 288 7.01 8.15 17.57
C CYS A 288 8.08 7.86 16.51
N ILE A 289 8.73 6.71 16.64
CA ILE A 289 9.62 6.14 15.63
C ILE A 289 8.94 4.91 15.04
N LEU A 290 8.75 4.92 13.74
CA LEU A 290 8.24 3.82 12.94
C LEU A 290 9.37 3.17 12.15
N GLY A 291 9.34 1.85 12.09
CA GLY A 291 10.23 1.04 11.28
C GLY A 291 9.57 -0.25 10.85
N THR A 292 10.35 -1.08 10.19
CA THR A 292 9.90 -2.39 9.71
C THR A 292 10.69 -3.48 10.39
N ASP A 293 10.06 -4.57 10.74
CA ASP A 293 10.80 -5.73 11.24
C ASP A 293 11.53 -6.38 10.08
N THR A 294 12.87 -6.40 10.17
CA THR A 294 13.75 -7.01 9.18
C THR A 294 14.53 -8.16 9.77
N THR A 295 14.17 -8.63 10.97
CA THR A 295 14.74 -9.87 11.48
C THR A 295 14.40 -10.98 10.47
N PRO A 296 15.40 -11.67 9.92
CA PRO A 296 15.10 -12.83 9.11
C PRO A 296 14.31 -13.77 10.01
N SER A 297 13.17 -14.26 9.52
CA SER A 297 12.49 -15.40 10.11
C SER A 297 13.35 -16.64 9.84
N ASP A 298 14.54 -16.68 10.42
CA ASP A 298 15.47 -17.80 10.35
C ASP A 298 14.94 -18.87 11.30
N GLY A 299 14.27 -19.85 10.70
CA GLY A 299 14.09 -21.14 11.31
C GLY A 299 15.46 -21.75 11.60
N LYS A 300 15.80 -21.83 12.89
CA LYS A 300 16.57 -22.88 13.58
C LYS A 300 17.70 -23.54 12.78
N GLU A 301 18.93 -23.11 13.07
CA GLU A 301 20.15 -23.92 13.27
C GLU A 301 21.17 -22.87 13.75
N SER A 302 21.66 -22.81 14.98
CA SER A 302 22.16 -23.86 15.86
C SER A 302 22.16 -23.37 17.32
N SER A 303 21.84 -24.28 18.22
CA SER A 303 22.01 -24.17 19.67
C SER A 303 23.44 -23.78 20.07
N GLU A 304 23.60 -22.94 21.09
CA GLU A 304 24.37 -23.26 22.30
C GLU A 304 24.17 -22.19 23.40
N VAL A 305 23.41 -22.61 24.42
CA VAL A 305 23.53 -22.36 25.87
C VAL A 305 24.23 -21.08 26.35
N ASN A 306 23.48 -20.22 27.03
CA ASN A 306 23.89 -19.73 28.35
C ASN A 306 22.66 -19.36 29.19
N GLU A 307 22.30 -20.27 30.09
CA GLU A 307 21.41 -20.01 31.21
C GLU A 307 22.17 -19.19 32.26
N ASN A 308 21.70 -17.99 32.58
CA ASN A 308 21.64 -17.41 33.93
C ASN A 308 21.37 -15.90 33.89
N SER A 309 20.12 -15.50 34.14
CA SER A 309 19.80 -14.44 35.11
C SER A 309 18.29 -14.26 35.24
N SER A 310 17.75 -14.76 36.33
CA SER A 310 16.42 -14.45 36.86
C SER A 310 16.38 -13.04 37.48
N ARG A 311 15.40 -12.20 37.10
CA ARG A 311 14.61 -11.27 37.95
C ARG A 311 13.84 -10.28 37.07
N GLU A 312 12.51 -10.42 37.01
CA GLU A 312 11.49 -9.68 37.79
C GLU A 312 10.91 -8.51 36.98
N ASP A 313 9.70 -8.75 36.45
CA ASP A 313 8.62 -7.82 36.11
C ASP A 313 8.97 -6.45 35.50
N ILE A 314 9.11 -6.45 34.17
CA ILE A 314 8.78 -5.28 33.35
C ILE A 314 7.47 -5.62 32.65
N ILE A 315 6.41 -4.89 32.99
CA ILE A 315 5.12 -4.91 32.29
C ILE A 315 5.39 -4.37 30.89
N VAL A 316 5.75 -5.27 29.98
CA VAL A 316 5.69 -5.06 28.55
C VAL A 316 4.21 -5.06 28.22
N SER A 317 3.63 -3.88 27.97
CA SER A 317 2.40 -3.80 27.19
C SER A 317 2.74 -4.18 25.74
N SER A 318 3.03 -5.46 25.54
CA SER A 318 2.99 -6.12 24.24
C SER A 318 1.53 -6.45 24.03
N GLU A 319 0.77 -5.44 23.60
CA GLU A 319 -0.52 -5.71 23.00
C GLU A 319 -0.26 -6.30 21.62
N GLU A 320 -0.37 -7.63 21.59
CA GLU A 320 -0.87 -8.46 20.50
C GLU A 320 -0.02 -8.52 19.22
N THR A 321 0.83 -9.54 19.20
CA THR A 321 1.25 -10.28 18.00
C THR A 321 0.05 -10.58 17.11
N ASN A 322 -0.11 -9.86 15.99
CA ASN A 322 -0.79 -10.33 14.79
C ASN A 322 -0.38 -9.49 13.56
N SER A 323 0.47 -10.08 12.71
CA SER A 323 0.65 -9.80 11.26
C SER A 323 1.14 -8.43 10.75
N SER A 324 1.19 -7.36 11.54
CA SER A 324 1.81 -6.11 11.07
C SER A 324 3.31 -6.15 11.30
N LYS A 325 4.07 -6.38 10.23
CA LYS A 325 5.55 -6.37 10.21
C LYS A 325 6.14 -4.96 10.41
N MET A 326 5.41 -4.07 11.07
CA MET A 326 5.75 -2.68 11.33
C MET A 326 5.97 -2.50 12.82
N LEU A 327 7.12 -1.91 13.16
CA LEU A 327 7.55 -1.67 14.52
C LEU A 327 7.29 -0.20 14.86
N LEU A 328 6.83 0.04 16.08
CA LEU A 328 6.47 1.36 16.56
C LEU A 328 6.99 1.54 17.98
N HIS A 329 7.75 2.61 18.17
CA HIS A 329 8.29 3.01 19.46
C HIS A 329 7.87 4.45 19.77
N VAL A 330 7.17 4.65 20.88
CA VAL A 330 6.77 5.98 21.36
C VAL A 330 7.90 6.57 22.19
N LEU A 331 8.32 7.80 21.87
CA LEU A 331 9.38 8.49 22.58
C LEU A 331 8.87 9.05 23.92
N PRO A 332 9.70 9.06 24.98
CA PRO A 332 9.32 9.57 26.30
C PRO A 332 9.27 11.10 26.38
N VAL A 333 9.58 11.78 25.27
CA VAL A 333 9.67 13.24 25.17
C VAL A 333 8.68 13.73 24.13
N ASP A 334 8.01 14.82 24.46
CA ASP A 334 7.13 15.57 23.58
C ASP A 334 7.36 17.08 23.80
N THR A 335 6.68 17.91 23.01
CA THR A 335 6.71 19.37 23.12
C THR A 335 6.38 19.84 24.54
N THR A 336 5.41 19.20 25.20
CA THR A 336 4.94 19.62 26.53
C THR A 336 5.96 19.32 27.63
N VAL A 337 6.58 18.14 27.60
CA VAL A 337 7.65 17.72 28.51
C VAL A 337 8.87 18.60 28.33
N ALA A 338 9.28 18.88 27.09
CA ALA A 338 10.42 19.75 26.81
C ALA A 338 10.19 21.18 27.32
N HIS A 339 9.02 21.76 27.04
CA HIS A 339 8.66 23.09 27.52
C HIS A 339 8.60 23.13 29.06
N ARG A 340 8.03 22.10 29.70
CA ARG A 340 8.01 21.98 31.16
C ARG A 340 9.41 21.87 31.75
N LEU A 341 10.29 21.05 31.17
CA LEU A 341 11.68 20.89 31.63
C LEU A 341 12.45 22.20 31.50
N LEU A 342 12.26 22.92 30.40
CA LEU A 342 12.86 24.23 30.19
C LEU A 342 12.48 25.19 31.34
N LEU A 343 11.19 25.37 31.59
CA LEU A 343 10.71 26.32 32.59
C LEU A 343 11.00 25.90 34.04
N THR A 344 10.90 24.61 34.34
CA THR A 344 10.93 24.13 35.73
C THR A 344 12.30 23.64 36.19
N VAL A 345 13.19 23.23 35.28
CA VAL A 345 14.50 22.65 35.62
C VAL A 345 15.64 23.54 35.14
N VAL A 346 15.57 24.01 33.89
CA VAL A 346 16.70 24.69 33.24
C VAL A 346 16.72 26.18 33.57
N GLN A 347 15.60 26.88 33.38
CA GLN A 347 15.52 28.35 33.56
C GLN A 347 15.34 28.78 35.02
N ARG A 348 16.05 28.11 35.94
CA ARG A 348 16.14 28.50 37.35
C ARG A 348 17.23 29.55 37.51
N ARG A 349 16.96 30.77 37.02
CA ARG A 349 17.86 31.90 37.24
C ARG A 349 17.81 32.29 38.71
N ASP A 350 18.82 31.86 39.47
CA ASP A 350 18.96 32.23 40.88
C ASP A 350 18.89 33.75 40.99
N GLY A 351 18.01 34.22 41.90
CA GLY A 351 17.94 35.61 42.31
C GLY A 351 19.21 35.96 43.09
N ALA A 352 20.32 36.15 42.39
CA ALA A 352 21.57 36.54 43.00
C ALA A 352 21.46 37.97 43.55
N SER A 353 21.25 38.04 44.86
CA SER A 353 21.56 39.13 45.78
C SER A 353 20.68 40.38 45.77
N GLY A 354 19.89 40.50 46.85
CA GLY A 354 19.50 41.78 47.45
C GLY A 354 18.12 42.31 47.08
N ASN A 355 17.16 42.14 48.00
CA ASN A 355 15.94 42.95 48.13
C ASN A 355 15.28 43.44 46.84
N ASN A 356 14.45 42.59 46.22
CA ASN A 356 13.10 42.92 45.76
C ASN A 356 12.49 41.71 45.06
N GLY A 357 11.31 41.28 45.51
CA GLY A 357 10.58 40.09 45.06
C GLY A 357 10.02 40.16 43.64
N GLY A 358 10.82 40.57 42.65
CA GLY A 358 10.47 40.50 41.24
C GLY A 358 11.01 39.20 40.64
N ARG A 359 10.16 38.18 40.48
CA ARG A 359 10.45 37.05 39.59
C ARG A 359 10.74 37.62 38.19
N ARG A 360 12.00 37.62 37.76
CA ARG A 360 12.37 38.05 36.40
C ARG A 360 11.75 37.07 35.41
N SER A 361 11.29 37.58 34.26
CA SER A 361 10.81 36.74 33.18
C SER A 361 11.89 35.71 32.81
N PRO A 362 11.56 34.41 32.68
CA PRO A 362 12.51 33.39 32.24
C PRO A 362 12.91 33.57 30.75
N ASN A 363 12.20 34.43 30.02
CA ASN A 363 12.50 34.79 28.63
C ASN A 363 13.53 35.96 28.59
N PRO A 364 14.56 35.93 27.70
CA PRO A 364 14.80 34.96 26.61
C PRO A 364 15.63 33.77 27.04
N VAL A 365 15.48 32.63 26.37
CA VAL A 365 16.28 31.41 26.62
C VAL A 365 17.74 31.65 26.25
N LEU A 366 18.66 31.34 27.16
CA LEU A 366 20.10 31.48 26.94
C LEU A 366 20.69 30.27 26.19
N ARG A 367 21.89 30.43 25.65
CA ARG A 367 22.57 29.36 24.90
C ARG A 367 22.89 28.16 25.79
N GLU A 368 23.34 28.43 27.01
CA GLU A 368 23.67 27.42 28.01
C GLU A 368 22.42 26.67 28.46
N GLU A 369 21.30 27.39 28.61
CA GLU A 369 19.99 26.82 28.93
C GLU A 369 19.51 25.88 27.81
N PHE A 370 19.64 26.30 26.54
CA PHE A 370 19.30 25.45 25.40
C PHE A 370 20.16 24.17 25.36
N GLN A 371 21.48 24.30 25.56
CA GLN A 371 22.40 23.15 25.58
C GLN A 371 22.09 22.18 26.72
N GLN A 372 21.76 22.72 27.90
CA GLN A 372 21.37 21.93 29.07
C GLN A 372 20.04 21.20 28.82
N LEU A 373 19.03 21.87 28.26
CA LEU A 373 17.76 21.25 27.90
C LEU A 373 17.97 20.11 26.90
N ARG A 374 18.71 20.37 25.82
CA ARG A 374 19.02 19.36 24.80
C ARG A 374 19.70 18.14 25.43
N HIS A 375 20.68 18.34 26.32
CA HIS A 375 21.38 17.22 26.95
C HIS A 375 20.46 16.36 27.82
N LEU A 376 19.59 16.98 28.63
CA LEU A 376 18.60 16.26 29.43
C LEU A 376 17.64 15.44 28.55
N LEU A 377 17.16 16.03 27.46
CA LEU A 377 16.27 15.34 26.51
C LEU A 377 16.99 14.19 25.78
N GLU A 378 18.25 14.38 25.42
CA GLU A 378 19.09 13.35 24.78
C GLU A 378 19.25 12.14 25.69
N GLU A 379 19.56 12.35 26.98
CA GLU A 379 19.67 11.28 27.97
C GLU A 379 18.35 10.51 28.13
N MET A 380 17.22 11.22 28.19
CA MET A 380 15.89 10.58 28.28
C MET A 380 15.58 9.72 27.06
N VAL A 381 15.88 10.22 25.85
CA VAL A 381 15.64 9.46 24.61
C VAL A 381 16.56 8.24 24.56
N CYS A 382 17.87 8.42 24.75
CA CYS A 382 18.87 7.35 24.68
C CYS A 382 18.54 6.15 25.57
N GLN A 383 17.97 6.37 26.76
CA GLN A 383 17.62 5.30 27.70
C GLN A 383 16.43 4.44 27.23
N THR A 384 15.61 4.93 26.31
CA THR A 384 14.37 4.26 25.88
C THR A 384 14.44 3.66 24.48
N LEU A 385 15.45 4.00 23.70
CA LEU A 385 15.57 3.55 22.31
C LEU A 385 15.77 2.02 22.23
N PRO A 386 14.89 1.31 21.49
CA PRO A 386 15.04 -0.12 21.31
C PRO A 386 16.17 -0.45 20.33
N GLU A 387 16.73 -1.67 20.45
CA GLU A 387 17.88 -2.12 19.66
C GLU A 387 17.65 -2.03 18.14
N TRP A 388 16.43 -2.33 17.67
CA TRP A 388 16.09 -2.25 16.24
C TRP A 388 16.20 -0.83 15.67
N VAL A 389 15.93 0.21 16.47
CA VAL A 389 16.09 1.61 16.07
C VAL A 389 17.57 1.95 15.96
N LEU A 390 18.36 1.59 16.97
CA LEU A 390 19.80 1.87 17.00
C LEU A 390 20.52 1.18 15.83
N LEU A 391 20.18 -0.08 15.56
CA LEU A 391 20.74 -0.84 14.44
C LEU A 391 20.42 -0.17 13.10
N LYS A 392 19.15 0.16 12.84
CA LYS A 392 18.74 0.80 11.58
C LYS A 392 19.36 2.17 11.41
N SER A 393 19.45 2.96 12.47
CA SER A 393 20.06 4.28 12.42
C SER A 393 21.54 4.20 12.04
N ARG A 394 22.29 3.28 12.66
CA ARG A 394 23.72 3.04 12.36
C ARG A 394 23.97 2.49 10.96
N THR A 395 23.01 1.75 10.39
CA THR A 395 23.15 1.25 9.01
C THR A 395 23.10 2.35 7.95
N GLY A 396 22.92 3.62 8.33
CA GLY A 396 22.85 4.74 7.38
C GLY A 396 21.58 4.70 6.54
N GLY A 397 20.48 4.26 7.13
CA GLY A 397 19.15 4.31 6.54
C GLY A 397 18.64 5.74 6.34
N VAL A 398 17.59 5.89 5.53
CA VAL A 398 16.90 7.18 5.40
C VAL A 398 16.08 7.42 6.67
N ILE A 399 16.27 8.57 7.30
CA ILE A 399 15.43 9.05 8.39
C ILE A 399 14.60 10.20 7.86
N CYS A 400 13.29 10.06 7.87
CA CYS A 400 12.39 11.10 7.40
C CYS A 400 11.18 11.23 8.33
N GLY A 401 10.42 12.31 8.18
CA GLY A 401 9.24 12.49 9.00
C GLY A 401 8.38 13.67 8.61
N SER A 402 7.10 13.57 8.93
CA SER A 402 6.11 14.63 8.78
C SER A 402 5.58 15.05 10.13
N SER A 403 5.21 16.32 10.25
CA SER A 403 4.70 16.92 11.48
C SER A 403 3.56 17.88 11.12
N PHE A 404 2.65 18.08 12.06
CA PHE A 404 1.69 19.19 11.98
C PHE A 404 2.39 20.54 12.16
N ASN A 405 1.67 21.64 11.92
CA ASN A 405 2.20 22.99 12.11
C ASN A 405 2.62 23.20 13.56
N ASP A 406 3.79 23.79 13.79
CA ASP A 406 4.40 23.98 15.11
C ASP A 406 4.83 22.70 15.85
N GLY A 407 4.61 21.52 15.26
CA GLY A 407 5.20 20.29 15.79
C GLY A 407 6.72 20.25 15.63
N VAL A 408 7.35 19.27 16.27
CA VAL A 408 8.80 19.23 16.48
C VAL A 408 9.58 19.21 15.17
N LEU A 409 9.17 18.37 14.22
CA LEU A 409 9.88 18.24 12.94
C LEU A 409 9.67 19.46 12.05
N ASN A 410 8.48 20.08 12.13
CA ASN A 410 8.17 21.32 11.42
C ASN A 410 9.06 22.47 11.92
N ILE A 411 9.11 22.67 13.25
CA ILE A 411 9.95 23.69 13.87
C ILE A 411 11.43 23.45 13.54
N ALA A 412 11.90 22.20 13.61
CA ALA A 412 13.29 21.88 13.27
C ALA A 412 13.64 22.26 11.81
N ALA A 413 12.73 21.99 10.86
CA ALA A 413 12.90 22.37 9.47
C ALA A 413 12.89 23.89 9.26
N ARG A 414 12.02 24.61 9.98
CA ARG A 414 11.91 26.08 9.94
C ARG A 414 13.12 26.78 10.55
N VAL A 415 13.58 26.32 11.72
CA VAL A 415 14.79 26.82 12.39
C VAL A 415 16.02 26.56 11.51
N SER A 416 16.09 25.39 10.87
CA SER A 416 17.17 25.04 9.93
C SER A 416 17.03 25.71 8.55
N GLN A 417 15.87 26.31 8.26
CA GLN A 417 15.49 26.88 6.96
C GLN A 417 15.65 25.90 5.78
N ARG A 418 15.51 24.59 6.04
CA ARG A 418 15.75 23.52 5.07
C ARG A 418 14.82 22.34 5.35
N THR A 419 14.31 21.71 4.30
CA THR A 419 13.58 20.44 4.42
C THR A 419 14.50 19.31 4.84
N SER A 420 15.73 19.28 4.32
CA SER A 420 16.70 18.28 4.71
C SER A 420 17.60 18.83 5.82
N VAL A 421 17.14 18.58 7.06
CA VAL A 421 17.66 19.13 8.31
C VAL A 421 18.91 18.40 8.73
N SER A 422 20.01 19.14 8.88
CA SER A 422 21.26 18.62 9.45
C SER A 422 21.44 19.09 10.88
N LEU A 423 21.99 18.23 11.75
CA LEU A 423 22.20 18.51 13.17
C LEU A 423 22.97 19.83 13.37
N ASP A 424 24.10 19.98 12.68
CA ASP A 424 24.98 21.15 12.83
C ASP A 424 24.26 22.47 12.49
N HIS A 425 23.44 22.47 11.43
CA HIS A 425 22.69 23.67 11.02
C HIS A 425 21.55 23.96 12.01
N LEU A 426 20.84 22.93 12.49
CA LEU A 426 19.78 23.09 13.48
C LEU A 426 20.36 23.69 14.77
N GLU A 427 21.43 23.11 15.31
CA GLU A 427 22.06 23.58 16.55
C GLU A 427 22.67 24.97 16.38
N THR A 428 23.39 25.21 15.28
CA THR A 428 24.00 26.53 15.02
C THR A 428 22.94 27.60 14.90
N ASN A 429 21.86 27.36 14.16
CA ASN A 429 20.80 28.33 14.02
C ASN A 429 20.09 28.56 15.36
N ALA A 430 19.73 27.50 16.08
CA ALA A 430 19.09 27.61 17.38
C ALA A 430 19.94 28.45 18.36
N LEU A 431 21.25 28.18 18.44
CA LEU A 431 22.16 28.88 19.35
C LEU A 431 22.47 30.32 18.93
N MET A 432 22.66 30.57 17.63
CA MET A 432 23.17 31.85 17.14
C MET A 432 22.06 32.84 16.78
N HIS A 433 20.90 32.34 16.35
CA HIS A 433 19.82 33.19 15.83
C HIS A 433 18.55 33.18 16.70
N TYR A 434 18.29 32.13 17.48
CA TYR A 434 17.05 32.01 18.26
C TYR A 434 17.26 32.21 19.76
N CYS A 435 18.33 31.66 20.34
CA CYS A 435 18.68 31.93 21.74
C CYS A 435 18.93 33.43 21.96
N GLY A 436 18.38 33.98 23.03
CA GLY A 436 18.42 35.41 23.33
C GLY A 436 17.28 36.23 22.69
N LEU A 437 16.48 35.65 21.79
CA LEU A 437 15.27 36.29 21.28
C LEU A 437 14.11 36.15 22.27
N THR A 438 13.29 37.20 22.33
CA THR A 438 12.06 37.17 23.11
C THR A 438 10.90 36.58 22.31
N ASP A 439 9.92 36.02 22.99
CA ASP A 439 8.68 35.52 22.38
C ASP A 439 8.01 36.52 21.43
N ILE A 440 8.12 37.83 21.68
CA ILE A 440 7.59 38.87 20.79
C ILE A 440 8.30 38.85 19.43
N LEU A 441 9.62 38.69 19.40
CA LEU A 441 10.40 38.61 18.16
C LEU A 441 10.16 37.28 17.43
N LEU A 442 9.96 36.20 18.20
CA LEU A 442 9.63 34.89 17.62
C LEU A 442 8.21 34.87 17.05
N ALA A 443 7.25 35.58 17.66
CA ALA A 443 5.86 35.64 17.23
C ALA A 443 5.68 36.27 15.83
N GLU A 444 6.67 36.99 15.30
CA GLU A 444 6.63 37.48 13.92
C GLU A 444 6.66 36.34 12.90
N ASN A 445 7.34 35.25 13.23
CA ASN A 445 7.53 34.11 12.34
C ASN A 445 6.76 32.88 12.80
N TYR A 446 6.51 32.71 14.10
CA TYR A 446 5.93 31.49 14.67
C TYR A 446 4.57 31.77 15.28
N THR A 447 3.63 30.85 15.05
CA THR A 447 2.27 30.90 15.61
C THR A 447 2.28 30.71 17.11
N ASP A 448 3.10 29.78 17.60
CA ASP A 448 3.44 29.67 19.02
C ASP A 448 4.95 29.88 19.24
N PRO A 449 5.37 31.04 19.77
CA PRO A 449 6.79 31.31 20.01
C PRO A 449 7.37 30.48 21.17
N THR A 450 6.52 30.00 22.10
CA THR A 450 6.98 29.33 23.33
C THR A 450 7.54 27.93 23.07
N VAL A 451 7.10 27.29 21.98
CA VAL A 451 7.51 25.94 21.60
C VAL A 451 8.75 25.91 20.70
N VAL A 452 9.20 27.05 20.16
CA VAL A 452 10.26 27.09 19.13
C VAL A 452 11.58 26.48 19.64
N LEU A 453 12.10 27.00 20.75
CA LEU A 453 13.36 26.52 21.32
C LEU A 453 13.25 25.13 21.99
N PRO A 454 12.18 24.82 22.75
CA PRO A 454 11.93 23.45 23.20
C PRO A 454 11.91 22.43 22.06
N ASN A 455 11.18 22.71 20.97
CA ASN A 455 11.05 21.78 19.85
C ASN A 455 12.36 21.64 19.06
N ALA A 456 13.11 22.73 18.88
CA ALA A 456 14.45 22.66 18.31
C ALA A 456 15.41 21.82 19.18
N ALA A 457 15.29 21.89 20.52
CA ALA A 457 16.07 21.08 21.44
C ALA A 457 15.67 19.60 21.38
N VAL A 458 14.36 19.29 21.31
CA VAL A 458 13.85 17.91 21.14
C VAL A 458 14.35 17.31 19.83
N ALA A 459 14.22 18.02 18.72
CA ALA A 459 14.69 17.54 17.43
C ALA A 459 16.22 17.29 17.44
N SER A 460 17.00 18.20 18.03
CA SER A 460 18.44 18.01 18.18
C SER A 460 18.78 16.80 19.07
N ALA A 461 18.08 16.64 20.20
CA ALA A 461 18.24 15.50 21.10
C ALA A 461 17.93 14.16 20.42
N ILE A 462 16.84 14.09 19.65
CA ILE A 462 16.49 12.89 18.87
C ILE A 462 17.57 12.58 17.83
N MET A 463 18.05 13.60 17.11
CA MET A 463 19.11 13.40 16.11
C MET A 463 20.41 12.87 16.74
N ARG A 464 20.80 13.39 17.91
CA ARG A 464 21.97 12.92 18.66
C ARG A 464 21.78 11.50 19.19
N ALA A 465 20.64 11.22 19.80
CA ALA A 465 20.32 9.90 20.34
C ALA A 465 20.28 8.81 19.25
N LEU A 466 19.83 9.17 18.05
CA LEU A 466 19.86 8.29 16.88
C LEU A 466 21.23 8.23 16.20
N GLU A 467 22.24 8.97 16.66
CA GLU A 467 23.55 9.09 15.99
C GLU A 467 23.42 9.56 14.51
N THR A 468 22.36 10.28 14.16
CA THR A 468 22.12 10.76 12.80
C THR A 468 22.57 12.20 12.60
N ARG A 469 23.27 12.44 11.49
CA ARG A 469 23.67 13.80 11.10
C ARG A 469 22.56 14.55 10.37
N ARG A 470 21.57 13.85 9.80
CA ARG A 470 20.58 14.44 8.91
C ARG A 470 19.28 13.64 8.90
N PHE A 471 18.15 14.34 8.85
CA PHE A 471 16.87 13.74 8.50
C PHE A 471 16.17 14.58 7.42
N GLU A 472 15.23 13.98 6.70
CA GLU A 472 14.42 14.62 5.69
C GLU A 472 13.02 14.95 6.21
N TYR A 473 12.71 16.23 6.36
CA TYR A 473 11.38 16.71 6.71
C TYR A 473 10.49 16.70 5.47
N LEU A 474 9.35 16.01 5.58
CA LEU A 474 8.36 15.82 4.54
C LEU A 474 7.05 16.51 4.97
N PRO A 475 6.77 17.75 4.51
CA PRO A 475 5.61 18.50 4.97
C PRO A 475 4.27 17.94 4.48
N GLU A 476 4.27 17.31 3.30
CA GLU A 476 3.06 16.77 2.65
C GLU A 476 3.26 15.29 2.33
N VAL A 477 2.71 14.43 3.17
CA VAL A 477 2.70 12.98 2.95
C VAL A 477 1.26 12.54 2.73
N ASN A 478 1.00 11.95 1.56
CA ASN A 478 -0.34 11.50 1.17
C ASN A 478 -0.32 9.98 0.94
N VAL A 479 -1.35 9.29 1.44
CA VAL A 479 -1.53 7.84 1.25
C VAL A 479 -1.61 7.47 -0.23
N ALA A 480 -2.11 8.34 -1.11
CA ALA A 480 -2.08 8.15 -2.55
C ALA A 480 -0.66 7.93 -3.11
N ALA A 481 0.38 8.49 -2.48
CA ALA A 481 1.78 8.26 -2.86
C ALA A 481 2.21 6.81 -2.54
N ALA A 482 1.77 6.25 -1.41
CA ALA A 482 2.03 4.84 -1.07
C ALA A 482 1.43 3.88 -2.09
N LEU A 483 0.23 4.20 -2.59
CA LEU A 483 -0.47 3.36 -3.57
C LEU A 483 0.33 3.20 -4.87
N LEU A 484 1.12 4.20 -5.29
CA LEU A 484 1.99 4.10 -6.47
C LEU A 484 2.99 2.94 -6.41
N ILE A 485 3.39 2.54 -5.20
CA ILE A 485 4.38 1.50 -4.94
C ILE A 485 3.77 0.18 -4.45
N GLN A 486 2.44 0.09 -4.30
CA GLN A 486 1.74 -1.13 -3.88
C GLN A 486 1.75 -2.20 -4.99
N PRO A 487 2.46 -3.33 -4.84
CA PRO A 487 2.59 -4.32 -5.93
C PRO A 487 1.25 -4.92 -6.37
N SER A 488 0.33 -5.14 -5.42
CA SER A 488 -0.98 -5.75 -5.67
C SER A 488 -1.90 -4.95 -6.60
N LEU A 489 -1.69 -3.63 -6.73
CA LEU A 489 -2.49 -2.76 -7.60
C LEU A 489 -2.03 -2.78 -9.07
N TRP A 490 -0.79 -3.20 -9.32
CA TRP A 490 -0.14 -2.97 -10.61
C TRP A 490 0.12 -4.27 -11.37
N THR A 491 0.22 -4.15 -12.70
CA THR A 491 0.34 -5.35 -13.54
C THR A 491 1.78 -5.85 -13.67
N TYR A 492 2.77 -5.03 -13.30
CA TYR A 492 4.19 -5.33 -13.46
C TYR A 492 4.59 -6.67 -12.82
N GLY A 493 4.39 -6.82 -11.50
CA GLY A 493 4.81 -8.04 -10.78
C GLY A 493 4.07 -9.29 -11.25
N ARG A 494 2.81 -9.17 -11.71
CA ARG A 494 2.07 -10.28 -12.32
C ARG A 494 2.67 -10.67 -13.67
N ARG A 495 2.98 -9.68 -14.52
CA ARG A 495 3.60 -9.90 -15.84
C ARG A 495 5.00 -10.49 -15.72
N GLU A 496 5.78 -10.03 -14.75
CA GLU A 496 7.13 -10.56 -14.51
C GLU A 496 7.09 -12.02 -14.08
N ARG A 497 6.20 -12.39 -13.14
CA ARG A 497 5.98 -13.79 -12.74
C ARG A 497 5.55 -14.67 -13.91
N ILE A 498 4.61 -14.20 -14.73
CA ILE A 498 4.18 -14.91 -15.94
C ILE A 498 5.35 -15.06 -16.91
N ARG A 499 6.14 -14.00 -17.14
CA ARG A 499 7.32 -14.05 -18.02
C ARG A 499 8.36 -15.05 -17.50
N GLY A 500 8.63 -15.07 -16.20
CA GLY A 500 9.54 -16.05 -15.59
C GLY A 500 9.04 -17.48 -15.76
N SER A 501 7.75 -17.73 -15.50
CA SER A 501 7.11 -19.04 -15.71
C SER A 501 7.10 -19.47 -17.19
N LEU A 502 6.89 -18.53 -18.11
CA LEU A 502 7.02 -18.80 -19.54
C LEU A 502 8.46 -19.15 -19.92
N GLN A 503 9.46 -18.51 -19.33
CA GLN A 503 10.87 -18.82 -19.63
C GLN A 503 11.31 -20.22 -19.18
N THR A 504 10.65 -20.81 -18.18
CA THR A 504 10.94 -22.19 -17.75
C THR A 504 10.31 -23.23 -18.66
N ASP A 505 9.26 -22.88 -19.41
CA ASP A 505 8.65 -23.78 -20.37
C ASP A 505 9.49 -23.89 -21.66
N SER A 506 9.86 -25.12 -22.01
CA SER A 506 10.61 -25.49 -23.20
C SER A 506 10.05 -24.92 -24.51
N PHE A 507 8.73 -24.72 -24.59
CA PHE A 507 8.07 -24.14 -25.76
C PHE A 507 8.42 -22.67 -25.97
N TYR A 508 8.61 -21.92 -24.88
CA TYR A 508 8.81 -20.48 -24.90
C TYR A 508 10.28 -20.07 -24.70
N SER A 509 11.10 -20.94 -24.11
CA SER A 509 12.53 -20.74 -23.85
C SER A 509 13.40 -20.80 -25.11
N GLY A 510 12.99 -21.60 -26.11
CA GLY A 510 13.57 -21.55 -27.45
C GLY A 510 13.06 -20.31 -28.19
N GLY A 511 13.95 -19.35 -28.48
CA GLY A 511 13.59 -18.08 -29.13
C GLY A 511 12.64 -18.22 -30.34
N SER A 512 11.95 -17.12 -30.68
CA SER A 512 10.81 -17.02 -31.63
C SER A 512 10.87 -17.91 -32.89
N LYS A 513 12.07 -18.24 -33.39
CA LYS A 513 12.33 -19.19 -34.49
C LYS A 513 11.75 -20.61 -34.31
N ARG A 514 11.35 -21.03 -33.11
CA ARG A 514 10.70 -22.34 -32.86
C ARG A 514 9.20 -22.28 -32.57
N ARG A 515 8.59 -21.08 -32.55
CA ARG A 515 7.18 -20.90 -32.21
C ARG A 515 6.30 -21.05 -33.45
N THR A 516 6.04 -22.28 -33.87
CA THR A 516 5.12 -22.56 -34.97
C THR A 516 3.71 -22.78 -34.43
N PHE A 517 2.80 -21.84 -34.67
CA PHE A 517 1.38 -22.00 -34.34
C PHE A 517 0.67 -22.78 -35.45
N ARG A 518 -0.16 -23.77 -35.08
CA ARG A 518 -1.13 -24.34 -36.02
C ARG A 518 -2.21 -23.29 -36.27
N ARG A 519 -2.32 -22.81 -37.52
CA ARG A 519 -3.37 -21.86 -37.91
C ARG A 519 -4.76 -22.47 -37.64
N PRO A 520 -5.71 -21.75 -37.01
CA PRO A 520 -7.12 -22.06 -37.16
C PRO A 520 -7.49 -21.80 -38.62
N HIS A 521 -8.20 -22.74 -39.24
CA HIS A 521 -8.68 -22.62 -40.62
C HIS A 521 -9.33 -21.25 -40.87
N SER A 522 -8.81 -20.48 -41.84
CA SER A 522 -9.43 -19.21 -42.21
C SER A 522 -10.78 -19.47 -42.86
N ARG A 523 -11.82 -18.75 -42.41
CA ARG A 523 -13.20 -18.79 -42.93
C ARG A 523 -13.32 -18.57 -44.45
N GLY A 524 -12.28 -18.04 -45.10
CA GLY A 524 -12.25 -17.74 -46.53
C GLY A 524 -11.76 -18.88 -47.45
N ASN A 525 -11.36 -20.04 -46.92
CA ASN A 525 -11.00 -21.18 -47.77
C ASN A 525 -11.36 -22.54 -47.13
N PRO A 526 -12.64 -22.96 -47.18
CA PRO A 526 -13.14 -24.15 -46.51
C PRO A 526 -12.71 -25.48 -47.14
N THR A 527 -12.03 -25.47 -48.30
CA THR A 527 -11.60 -26.68 -49.03
C THR A 527 -10.13 -27.04 -48.86
N ALA A 528 -9.36 -26.23 -48.12
CA ALA A 528 -7.96 -26.54 -47.84
C ALA A 528 -7.85 -27.69 -46.83
N SER A 529 -7.08 -28.74 -47.16
CA SER A 529 -6.90 -29.89 -46.27
C SER A 529 -6.24 -29.46 -44.94
N PRO A 530 -6.50 -30.17 -43.82
CA PRO A 530 -5.83 -29.92 -42.54
C PRO A 530 -4.29 -29.96 -42.64
N GLU A 531 -3.77 -30.69 -43.62
CA GLU A 531 -2.35 -30.88 -43.90
C GLU A 531 -1.79 -29.85 -44.89
N ALA A 532 -2.57 -28.89 -45.41
CA ALA A 532 -2.07 -27.90 -46.37
C ALA A 532 -0.99 -26.95 -45.78
N SER A 533 -0.83 -26.93 -44.45
CA SER A 533 0.29 -26.27 -43.78
C SER A 533 1.54 -27.15 -43.65
N TRP A 534 1.42 -28.44 -43.96
CA TRP A 534 2.45 -29.47 -43.86
C TRP A 534 2.70 -30.12 -45.23
N GLN A 535 3.84 -29.72 -45.81
CA GLN A 535 4.67 -30.49 -46.73
C GLN A 535 4.34 -30.52 -48.24
N HIS A 536 5.38 -30.23 -49.00
CA HIS A 536 6.16 -31.34 -49.56
C HIS A 536 7.63 -31.13 -49.16
N ASN A 537 8.28 -32.13 -48.55
CA ASN A 537 9.69 -32.17 -48.08
C ASN A 537 10.01 -31.75 -46.62
N GLN A 538 9.09 -31.94 -45.65
CA GLN A 538 9.36 -31.60 -44.23
C GLN A 538 9.77 -30.13 -43.96
N SER A 539 9.70 -29.26 -44.96
CA SER A 539 9.96 -27.82 -44.84
C SER A 539 8.65 -27.04 -44.88
N TRP A 540 8.55 -26.02 -44.02
CA TRP A 540 7.47 -25.05 -44.04
C TRP A 540 7.38 -24.32 -45.38
N ASN A 541 6.16 -24.04 -45.85
CA ASN A 541 5.96 -23.12 -46.96
C ASN A 541 6.48 -21.71 -46.56
N PRO A 542 7.45 -21.12 -47.28
CA PRO A 542 8.05 -19.83 -46.94
C PRO A 542 7.02 -18.71 -46.76
N LEU A 543 5.96 -18.70 -47.59
CA LEU A 543 4.87 -17.73 -47.53
C LEU A 543 4.01 -17.87 -46.25
N SER A 544 3.98 -19.06 -45.66
CA SER A 544 3.27 -19.35 -44.41
C SER A 544 4.12 -18.97 -43.20
N TYR A 545 5.44 -19.15 -43.30
CA TYR A 545 6.40 -18.79 -42.27
C TYR A 545 6.49 -17.27 -42.07
N GLU A 546 6.67 -16.49 -43.14
CA GLU A 546 6.74 -15.02 -43.05
C GLU A 546 5.45 -14.38 -42.53
N ASN A 547 4.29 -14.95 -42.86
CA ASN A 547 2.99 -14.42 -42.42
C ASN A 547 2.63 -14.85 -40.99
N SER A 548 3.15 -15.99 -40.51
CA SER A 548 3.02 -16.40 -39.10
C SER A 548 3.83 -15.50 -38.16
N THR A 549 4.98 -15.00 -38.62
CA THR A 549 5.84 -14.09 -37.84
C THR A 549 5.39 -12.64 -37.84
N LYS A 550 4.48 -12.24 -38.75
CA LYS A 550 3.94 -10.87 -38.84
C LYS A 550 2.68 -10.64 -38.00
N GLY A 551 2.06 -11.70 -37.47
CA GLY A 551 0.85 -11.65 -36.63
C GLY A 551 1.11 -11.74 -35.12
N THR A 552 2.39 -11.87 -34.73
CA THR A 552 2.90 -11.64 -33.37
C THR A 552 3.32 -10.18 -33.25
#